data_AF-A0A7W5ZRP7-F1
#
_entry.id   AF-A0A7W5ZRP7-F1
#
_cell.length_a   1.000
_cell.length_b   1.000
_cell.length_c   1.000
_cell.angle_alpha   90.00
_cell.angle_beta   90.00
_cell.angle_gamma   90.00
#
_symmetry.space_group_name_H-M   'P 1'
#
loop_
_entity.id
_entity.type
_entity.pdbx_description
1 polymer ?
#
loop_
_entity_poly.entity_id
_entity_poly.type
_entity_poly.pdbx_seq_one_letter_code
_entity_poly.pdbx_strand_id
1 'polypeptide(L)'
;MKISILKHKSSFGRCTHISADRIYATNENRRYCTKNNVTTNFCRKGAGKDDKQTKQVKNILNKERSTSLEGSFGTEKEHYLLDKIKARNPQTEKVWLFFGIHTANA
;
A
#
# COMPACT_ATOMS: atom_id res chain seq x y z
N MET A 1 0.19 -8.12 -8.71
CA MET A 1 0.81 -6.92 -9.35
C MET A 1 0.28 -6.66 -10.76
N LYS A 2 0.46 -7.55 -11.75
CA LYS A 2 -0.03 -7.33 -13.13
C LYS A 2 -1.53 -7.01 -13.19
N ILE A 3 -2.33 -7.82 -12.50
CA ILE A 3 -3.79 -7.61 -12.38
C ILE A 3 -4.10 -6.23 -11.79
N SER A 4 -3.36 -5.80 -10.77
CA SER A 4 -3.52 -4.48 -10.14
C SER A 4 -3.25 -3.33 -11.12
N ILE A 5 -2.18 -3.44 -11.93
CA ILE A 5 -1.85 -2.45 -12.97
C ILE A 5 -2.93 -2.42 -14.06
N LEU A 6 -3.44 -3.59 -14.47
CA LEU A 6 -4.53 -3.69 -15.44
C LEU A 6 -5.83 -3.09 -14.91
N LYS A 7 -6.16 -3.37 -13.64
CA LYS A 7 -7.34 -2.80 -12.98
C LYS A 7 -7.23 -1.28 -12.87
N HIS A 8 -6.07 -0.76 -12.46
CA HIS A 8 -5.82 0.68 -12.47
C HIS A 8 -5.98 1.26 -13.88
N LYS A 9 -5.48 0.57 -14.92
CA LYS A 9 -5.63 1.00 -16.31
C LYS A 9 -7.10 1.12 -16.73
N SER A 10 -7.92 0.17 -16.31
CA SER A 10 -9.36 0.19 -16.57
C SER A 10 -10.08 1.31 -15.83
N SER A 11 -9.78 1.48 -14.53
CA SER A 11 -10.52 2.41 -13.67
C SER A 11 -10.06 3.87 -13.77
N PHE A 12 -8.76 4.10 -13.95
CA PHE A 12 -8.14 5.44 -13.83
C PHE A 12 -7.27 5.80 -15.05
N GLY A 13 -7.19 4.93 -16.06
CA GLY A 13 -6.28 5.11 -17.18
C GLY A 13 -4.82 4.79 -16.84
N ARG A 14 -3.89 5.34 -17.61
CA ARG A 14 -2.48 4.91 -17.60
C ARG A 14 -1.83 4.97 -16.21
N CYS A 15 -1.32 3.82 -15.76
CA CYS A 15 -0.48 3.73 -14.57
C CYS A 15 0.98 4.02 -14.94
N THR A 16 1.57 5.08 -14.37
CA THR A 16 2.98 5.46 -14.59
C THR A 16 3.89 5.10 -13.42
N HIS A 17 3.34 5.04 -12.21
CA HIS A 17 4.08 4.68 -11.00
C HIS A 17 3.27 3.68 -10.17
N ILE A 18 3.97 2.73 -9.56
CA ILE A 18 3.35 1.77 -8.64
C ILE A 18 4.30 1.44 -7.50
N SER A 19 3.75 1.37 -6.29
CA SER A 19 4.44 0.88 -5.11
C SER A 19 3.92 -0.51 -4.77
N ALA A 20 4.81 -1.45 -4.42
CA ALA A 20 4.43 -2.81 -4.05
C ALA A 20 5.40 -3.40 -3.02
N ASP A 21 4.93 -4.44 -2.33
CA ASP A 21 5.75 -5.15 -1.35
C ASP A 21 6.89 -5.93 -2.00
N ARG A 22 7.92 -6.20 -1.19
CA ARG A 22 9.15 -6.88 -1.64
C ARG A 22 8.89 -8.25 -2.27
N ILE A 23 7.84 -8.95 -1.85
CA ILE A 23 7.43 -10.25 -2.42
C ILE A 23 7.06 -10.14 -3.91
N TYR A 24 6.64 -8.96 -4.37
CA TYR A 24 6.29 -8.72 -5.77
C TYR A 24 7.50 -8.31 -6.62
N ALA A 25 8.68 -8.12 -6.04
CA ALA A 25 9.88 -7.68 -6.74
C ALA A 25 10.59 -8.79 -7.54
N THR A 26 9.80 -9.68 -8.17
CA THR A 26 10.27 -10.78 -9.02
C THR A 26 10.81 -10.28 -10.36
N ASN A 27 11.62 -11.09 -11.04
CA ASN A 27 12.17 -10.73 -12.36
C ASN A 27 11.08 -10.51 -13.40
N GLU A 28 10.04 -11.34 -13.37
CA GLU A 28 8.90 -11.25 -14.29
C GLU A 28 8.16 -9.92 -14.12
N ASN A 29 7.89 -9.52 -12.87
CA ASN A 29 7.21 -8.26 -12.58
C ASN A 29 8.08 -7.04 -12.93
N ARG A 30 9.39 -7.11 -12.67
CA ARG A 30 10.34 -6.05 -13.07
C ARG A 30 10.35 -5.86 -14.59
N ARG A 31 10.48 -6.94 -15.36
CA ARG A 31 10.43 -6.89 -16.84
C ARG A 31 9.10 -6.33 -17.34
N TYR A 32 7.99 -6.76 -16.74
CA TYR A 32 6.67 -6.24 -17.07
C TYR A 32 6.56 -4.73 -16.83
N CYS A 33 7.03 -4.23 -15.69
CA CYS A 33 6.97 -2.80 -15.37
C CYS A 33 7.85 -1.98 -16.30
N THR A 34 9.09 -2.43 -16.56
CA THR A 34 9.99 -1.76 -17.52
C THR A 34 9.38 -1.71 -18.92
N LYS A 35 8.79 -2.81 -19.41
CA LYS A 35 8.12 -2.84 -20.74
C LYS A 35 6.97 -1.85 -20.85
N ASN A 36 6.25 -1.62 -19.76
CA ASN A 36 5.10 -0.71 -19.73
C ASN A 36 5.46 0.72 -19.28
N ASN A 37 6.75 1.05 -19.13
CA ASN A 37 7.23 2.34 -18.61
C ASN A 37 6.60 2.70 -17.25
N VAL A 38 6.51 1.70 -16.37
CA VAL A 38 6.00 1.87 -15.00
C VAL A 38 7.17 1.91 -14.02
N THR A 39 7.29 3.02 -13.31
CA THR A 39 8.30 3.21 -12.28
C THR A 39 7.87 2.52 -10.99
N THR A 40 8.81 1.82 -10.34
CA THR A 40 8.53 1.01 -9.13
C THR A 40 9.42 1.39 -7.96
N ASN A 41 8.97 1.08 -6.74
CA ASN A 41 9.74 1.25 -5.51
C ASN A 41 10.82 0.16 -5.29
N PHE A 42 10.97 -0.80 -6.21
CA PHE A 42 11.84 -1.94 -6.03
C PHE A 42 13.33 -1.58 -5.96
N CYS A 43 14.06 -2.20 -5.04
CA CYS A 43 15.52 -2.10 -4.98
C CYS A 43 16.15 -2.56 -6.31
N ARG A 44 17.18 -1.86 -6.80
CA ARG A 44 17.95 -2.28 -7.98
C ARG A 44 18.67 -3.59 -7.69
N LYS A 45 18.90 -4.38 -8.74
CA LYS A 45 19.74 -5.60 -8.65
C LYS A 45 21.17 -5.26 -9.07
N GLY A 46 22.14 -5.94 -8.46
CA GLY A 46 23.57 -5.74 -8.72
C GLY A 46 24.15 -4.52 -7.98
N ALA A 47 25.37 -4.12 -8.35
CA ALA A 47 26.12 -3.05 -7.70
C ALA A 47 25.60 -1.63 -7.97
N GLY A 48 24.55 -1.48 -8.80
CA GLY A 48 24.00 -0.18 -9.17
C GLY A 48 23.29 0.52 -8.01
N LYS A 49 23.80 1.67 -7.58
CA LYS A 49 23.12 2.54 -6.61
C LYS A 49 22.01 3.33 -7.30
N ASP A 50 20.95 3.64 -6.54
CA ASP A 50 19.93 4.59 -6.98
C ASP A 50 20.53 6.00 -7.01
N ASP A 51 20.30 6.71 -8.10
CA ASP A 51 20.52 8.15 -8.23
C ASP A 51 19.61 8.94 -7.29
N LYS A 52 19.94 10.21 -7.04
CA LYS A 52 19.22 11.07 -6.09
C LYS A 52 17.73 11.18 -6.43
N GLN A 53 17.40 11.29 -7.72
CA GLN A 53 16.03 11.41 -8.19
C GLN A 53 15.25 10.10 -8.01
N THR A 54 15.83 8.96 -8.41
CA THR A 54 15.21 7.65 -8.17
C THR A 54 14.95 7.41 -6.68
N LYS A 55 15.87 7.80 -5.79
CA LYS A 55 15.65 7.70 -4.34
C LYS A 55 14.45 8.54 -3.88
N GLN A 56 14.32 9.77 -4.37
CA GLN A 56 13.18 10.64 -4.04
C GLN A 56 11.86 10.02 -4.49
N VAL A 57 11.79 9.53 -5.73
CA VAL A 57 10.59 8.86 -6.26
C VAL A 57 10.23 7.62 -5.43
N LYS A 58 11.21 6.79 -5.08
CA LYS A 58 11.00 5.62 -4.23
C LYS A 58 10.50 6.01 -2.84
N ASN A 59 11.04 7.06 -2.24
CA ASN A 59 10.59 7.55 -0.94
C ASN A 59 9.14 8.02 -0.97
N ILE A 60 8.75 8.75 -2.00
CA ILE A 60 7.35 9.18 -2.20
C ILE A 60 6.46 7.94 -2.37
N LEU A 61 6.83 7.00 -3.24
CA LEU A 61 6.05 5.76 -3.45
C LEU A 61 5.93 4.91 -2.19
N ASN A 62 6.97 4.84 -1.36
CA ASN A 62 6.94 4.12 -0.10
C ASN A 62 6.08 4.84 0.93
N LYS A 63 6.18 6.18 1.00
CA LYS A 63 5.34 7.01 1.86
C LYS A 63 3.88 6.82 1.49
N GLU A 64 3.49 7.04 0.24
CA GLU A 64 2.10 6.88 -0.21
C GLU A 64 1.54 5.48 0.03
N ARG A 65 2.35 4.43 -0.18
CA ARG A 65 1.96 3.05 0.12
C ARG A 65 1.68 2.85 1.61
N SER A 66 2.48 3.48 2.48
CA SER A 66 2.26 3.44 3.93
C SER A 66 1.10 4.33 4.36
N THR A 67 1.00 5.56 3.85
CA THR A 67 0.02 6.55 4.32
C THR A 67 -1.39 6.34 3.78
N SER A 68 -1.57 5.83 2.56
CA SER A 68 -2.91 5.66 1.95
C SER A 68 -3.77 4.57 2.60
N LEU A 69 -3.20 3.64 3.37
CA LEU A 69 -3.95 2.56 4.04
C LEU A 69 -3.68 2.49 5.55
N GLU A 70 -2.44 2.73 5.97
CA GLU A 70 -2.05 2.57 7.39
C GLU A 70 -2.23 3.87 8.17
N GLY A 71 -2.12 5.02 7.50
CA GLY A 71 -2.28 6.34 8.13
C GLY A 71 -3.71 6.62 8.57
N SER A 72 -4.68 6.44 7.66
CA SER A 72 -6.10 6.61 7.98
C SER A 72 -6.56 5.59 9.02
N PHE A 73 -6.23 4.32 8.81
CA PHE A 73 -6.61 3.25 9.73
C PHE A 73 -5.98 3.42 11.12
N GLY A 74 -4.73 3.88 11.22
CA GLY A 74 -4.08 4.17 12.50
C GLY A 74 -4.77 5.31 13.26
N THR A 75 -5.06 6.42 12.58
CA THR A 75 -5.79 7.55 13.17
C THR A 75 -7.20 7.15 13.59
N GLU A 76 -7.91 6.40 12.77
CA GLU A 76 -9.24 5.86 13.07
C GLU A 76 -9.19 4.89 14.25
N LYS A 77 -8.17 4.03 14.32
CA LYS A 77 -8.00 3.07 15.41
C LYS A 77 -7.83 3.76 16.76
N GLU A 78 -7.06 4.85 16.80
CA GLU A 78 -6.92 5.68 18.01
C GLU A 78 -8.22 6.45 18.31
N HIS A 79 -8.83 7.08 17.30
CA HIS A 79 -10.05 7.87 17.46
C HIS A 79 -11.23 7.04 18.00
N TYR A 80 -11.38 5.80 17.54
CA TYR A 80 -12.44 4.88 17.95
C TYR A 80 -12.03 3.89 19.05
N LEU A 81 -10.86 4.10 19.68
CA LEU A 81 -10.38 3.31 20.82
C LEU A 81 -10.24 1.80 20.50
N LEU A 82 -10.00 1.46 19.23
CA LEU A 82 -9.73 0.10 18.75
C LEU A 82 -8.31 -0.36 19.09
N ASP A 83 -7.47 0.53 19.62
CA ASP A 83 -6.20 0.22 20.29
C ASP A 83 -6.40 -0.46 21.65
N LYS A 84 -7.57 -0.27 22.28
CA LYS A 84 -7.90 -0.82 23.61
C LYS A 84 -8.78 -2.07 23.50
N ILE A 85 -8.46 -3.06 24.33
CA ILE A 85 -9.28 -4.27 24.49
C ILE A 85 -10.42 -3.97 25.48
N LYS A 86 -11.57 -3.55 24.95
CA LYS A 86 -12.79 -3.29 25.76
C LYS A 86 -13.79 -4.44 25.76
N ALA A 87 -13.78 -5.27 24.71
CA ALA A 87 -14.59 -6.47 24.64
C ALA A 87 -13.88 -7.66 25.30
N ARG A 88 -14.63 -8.49 26.03
CA ARG A 88 -14.09 -9.65 26.78
C ARG A 88 -14.68 -10.99 26.36
N ASN A 89 -15.60 -11.00 25.40
CA ASN A 89 -16.17 -12.23 24.83
C ASN A 89 -16.21 -12.13 23.28
N PRO A 90 -16.22 -13.26 22.56
CA PRO A 90 -16.10 -13.25 21.09
C PRO A 90 -17.24 -12.52 20.36
N GLN A 91 -18.45 -12.51 20.96
CA GLN A 91 -19.61 -11.83 20.36
C GLN A 91 -19.46 -10.31 20.46
N THR A 92 -19.11 -9.81 21.65
CA THR A 92 -18.86 -8.38 21.89
C THR A 92 -17.64 -7.87 21.14
N GLU A 93 -16.62 -8.70 20.93
CA GLU A 93 -15.43 -8.34 20.14
C GLU A 93 -15.78 -8.08 18.68
N LYS A 94 -16.59 -8.96 18.07
CA LYS A 94 -17.08 -8.76 16.70
C LYS A 94 -17.89 -7.47 16.57
N VAL A 95 -18.80 -7.21 17.51
CA VAL A 95 -19.61 -5.98 17.53
C VAL A 95 -18.72 -4.74 17.70
N TRP A 96 -17.75 -4.80 18.61
CA TRP A 96 -16.80 -3.72 18.88
C TRP A 96 -15.98 -3.35 17.64
N LEU A 97 -15.40 -4.35 16.97
CA LEU A 97 -14.67 -4.17 15.71
C LEU A 97 -15.59 -3.66 14.60
N PHE A 98 -16.80 -4.20 14.48
CA PHE A 98 -17.76 -3.79 13.45
C PHE A 98 -18.10 -2.30 13.56
N PHE A 99 -18.50 -1.84 14.75
CA PHE A 99 -18.83 -0.43 14.97
C PHE A 99 -17.61 0.47 14.81
N GLY A 100 -16.44 0.10 15.35
CA GLY A 100 -15.23 0.91 15.21
C GLY A 100 -14.81 1.10 13.75
N ILE A 101 -14.89 0.03 12.93
CA ILE A 101 -14.53 0.10 11.51
C ILE A 101 -15.60 0.85 10.69
N HIS A 102 -16.89 0.61 10.92
CA HIS A 102 -17.94 1.26 10.11
C HIS A 102 -18.11 2.74 10.45
N THR A 103 -17.92 3.13 11.71
CA THR A 103 -17.97 4.55 12.11
C THR A 103 -16.74 5.30 11.60
N ALA A 104 -15.59 4.63 11.47
CA ALA A 104 -14.40 5.20 10.85
C ALA A 104 -14.54 5.49 9.36
N ASN A 105 -15.35 4.70 8.65
CA ASN A 105 -15.55 4.83 7.21
C ASN A 105 -16.78 5.69 6.83
N ALA A 106 -17.52 6.22 7.80
CA ALA A 106 -18.69 7.08 7.60
C ALA A 106 -18.28 8.55 7.48
#